data_AF-A0A958YG03-F1
#
_entry.id   AF-A0A958YG03-F1
#
_cell.length_a   1.000
_cell.length_b   1.000
_cell.length_c   1.000
_cell.angle_alpha   90.00
_cell.angle_beta   90.00
_cell.angle_gamma   90.00
#
_symmetry.space_group_name_H-M   'P 1'
#
loop_
_entity.id
_entity.type
_entity.pdbx_description
1 polymer ?
#
loop_
_entity_poly.entity_id
_entity_poly.type
_entity_poly.pdbx_seq_one_letter_code
_entity_poly.pdbx_strand_id
1 'polypeptide(L)'
;MKLFRASLLIAVLITFLSCSKDDKNTADGTTITASNFTISVVENPQDGQVIGTIEASTNQGSLNFTIAQENPVGALKVGSTNGEVSVLDSSLFNYSNNPIISATIKISNGSTFKNINITINLEPSIENIYEGSVTLKTQEEVNDFGANNYTQITGQLTIGHPEETGSTNIVDLSPLHSIGIVAALTIKNNTLLTTTEGLNLSTISVQLAVVNNPLLVHLKGFASMTYFNNIFIFDNEALSDLSEFSQITKIGYFSLIGCESLPNIDWLQNLTALESGFDISNCDSLISLDGLSNVTSFSGPLENRGIRISNNLLLENLDGLQNLTTSLYNLDIFNNSSLQNIEGLSNINVFQELTITENESLQNLIGLGSITKVNIHIEIKRNNSLTDLVGLENLETSPGIFTIDGNLNLNNLNGLEGLTHIYSLRIVNNTNLTDFCSLQNLLTTDTNTGFYAFENAYNPTKQDIIDGNCSL
;
A
#
# COMPACT_ATOMS: atom_id res chain seq x y z
N MET A 1 15.17 -3.76 -107.84
CA MET A 1 16.38 -2.94 -108.12
C MET A 1 17.35 -3.11 -106.96
N LYS A 2 18.63 -3.48 -107.19
CA LYS A 2 19.78 -3.57 -106.24
C LYS A 2 19.53 -4.31 -104.89
N LEU A 3 20.06 -5.52 -104.67
CA LEU A 3 21.42 -5.86 -104.12
C LEU A 3 21.56 -5.55 -102.60
N PHE A 4 22.25 -6.29 -101.71
CA PHE A 4 23.15 -7.49 -101.71
C PHE A 4 22.54 -8.59 -100.76
N ARG A 5 22.76 -9.92 -100.83
CA ARG A 5 23.99 -10.76 -100.64
C ARG A 5 24.65 -10.56 -99.25
N ALA A 6 25.26 -11.54 -98.56
CA ALA A 6 25.41 -13.01 -98.63
C ALA A 6 26.01 -13.47 -97.25
N SER A 7 26.24 -14.73 -96.83
CA SER A 7 26.13 -16.12 -97.33
C SER A 7 26.00 -17.05 -96.08
N LEU A 8 25.27 -18.18 -96.06
CA LEU A 8 25.51 -19.52 -96.64
C LEU A 8 26.60 -20.39 -95.95
N LEU A 9 26.17 -21.44 -95.23
CA LEU A 9 26.60 -22.87 -95.25
C LEU A 9 25.80 -23.58 -94.13
N ILE A 10 24.89 -24.55 -94.34
CA ILE A 10 24.99 -25.90 -94.96
C ILE A 10 25.76 -26.92 -94.08
N ALA A 11 24.99 -27.82 -93.45
CA ALA A 11 25.30 -29.24 -93.29
C ALA A 11 23.96 -30.00 -93.13
N VAL A 12 23.86 -31.26 -93.58
CA VAL A 12 22.60 -32.03 -93.63
C VAL A 12 22.59 -33.15 -92.59
N LEU A 13 21.39 -33.38 -92.05
CA LEU A 13 20.95 -34.50 -91.22
C LEU A 13 21.61 -35.85 -91.57
N ILE A 14 22.15 -36.54 -90.56
CA ILE A 14 22.38 -37.99 -90.58
C ILE A 14 21.85 -38.57 -89.27
N THR A 15 21.03 -39.62 -89.36
CA THR A 15 20.53 -40.38 -88.22
C THR A 15 21.13 -41.78 -88.19
N PHE A 16 21.66 -42.19 -87.05
CA PHE A 16 21.85 -43.60 -86.71
C PHE A 16 21.51 -43.81 -85.23
N LEU A 17 20.86 -44.93 -84.91
CA LEU A 17 20.57 -45.29 -83.53
C LEU A 17 21.83 -45.87 -82.88
N SER A 18 22.05 -45.49 -81.62
CA SER A 18 22.79 -46.29 -80.65
C SER A 18 21.92 -46.46 -79.42
N CYS A 19 22.07 -47.59 -78.72
CA CYS A 19 21.23 -47.95 -77.58
C CYS A 19 22.11 -48.46 -76.45
N SER A 20 22.30 -47.66 -75.40
CA SER A 20 22.63 -48.16 -74.07
C SER A 20 21.34 -48.26 -73.26
N LYS A 21 21.22 -49.31 -72.46
CA LYS A 21 20.39 -49.27 -71.26
C LYS A 21 21.22 -48.60 -70.18
N ASP A 22 20.71 -47.50 -69.65
CA ASP A 22 21.15 -46.95 -68.38
C ASP A 22 19.90 -46.83 -67.50
N ASP A 23 19.93 -47.46 -66.34
CA ASP A 23 18.75 -47.58 -65.49
C ASP A 23 18.30 -46.22 -64.96
N LYS A 24 17.12 -45.76 -65.39
CA LYS A 24 16.44 -44.61 -64.80
C LYS A 24 15.84 -44.96 -63.43
N ASN A 25 16.69 -45.36 -62.50
CA ASN A 25 16.39 -45.22 -61.08
C ASN A 25 16.60 -43.74 -60.70
N THR A 26 15.69 -42.88 -61.15
CA THR A 26 15.63 -41.48 -60.70
C THR A 26 15.24 -41.48 -59.23
N ALA A 27 16.24 -41.57 -58.36
CA ALA A 27 16.10 -41.15 -56.97
C ALA A 27 15.66 -39.68 -56.99
N ASP A 28 14.37 -39.45 -56.78
CA ASP A 28 13.80 -38.12 -56.76
C ASP A 28 14.52 -37.29 -55.71
N GLY A 29 15.01 -36.11 -56.09
CA GLY A 29 15.90 -35.33 -55.22
C GLY A 29 15.18 -34.95 -53.93
N THR A 30 15.87 -34.97 -52.79
CA THR A 30 15.25 -34.63 -51.50
C THR A 30 14.67 -33.21 -51.57
N THR A 31 13.33 -33.10 -51.54
CA THR A 31 12.60 -31.83 -51.60
C THR A 31 12.08 -31.45 -50.22
N ILE A 32 11.92 -30.15 -49.95
CA ILE A 32 11.31 -29.63 -48.73
C ILE A 32 10.24 -28.62 -49.12
N THR A 33 8.98 -28.94 -48.83
CA THR A 33 7.82 -28.06 -49.01
C THR A 33 7.44 -27.48 -47.66
N ALA A 34 7.50 -26.15 -47.55
CA ALA A 34 7.13 -25.37 -46.38
C ALA A 34 6.80 -23.93 -46.82
N SER A 35 6.01 -23.22 -46.04
CA SER A 35 5.61 -21.83 -46.30
C SER A 35 6.02 -20.90 -45.16
N ASN A 36 6.01 -19.59 -45.39
CA ASN A 36 6.08 -18.63 -44.29
C ASN A 36 4.82 -18.76 -43.41
N PHE A 37 4.97 -18.49 -42.12
CA PHE A 37 3.92 -18.62 -41.11
C PHE A 37 3.70 -17.26 -40.44
N THR A 38 2.45 -16.79 -40.42
CA THR A 38 2.07 -15.53 -39.78
C THR A 38 0.89 -15.77 -38.85
N ILE A 39 0.95 -15.23 -37.64
CA ILE A 39 -0.07 -15.39 -36.60
C ILE A 39 -0.19 -14.11 -35.74
N SER A 40 -1.32 -13.92 -35.06
CA SER A 40 -1.49 -12.95 -33.98
C SER A 40 -1.47 -13.65 -32.62
N VAL A 41 -0.84 -13.05 -31.62
CA VAL A 41 -0.83 -13.54 -30.23
C VAL A 41 -1.01 -12.34 -29.29
N VAL A 42 -1.80 -12.47 -28.23
CA VAL A 42 -1.93 -11.41 -27.20
C VAL A 42 -0.60 -11.28 -26.44
N GLU A 43 -0.21 -10.05 -26.09
CA GLU A 43 1.00 -9.81 -25.28
C GLU A 43 0.98 -10.47 -23.90
N ASN A 44 2.16 -10.65 -23.31
CA ASN A 44 2.40 -11.37 -22.05
C ASN A 44 1.85 -12.83 -22.00
N PRO A 45 2.04 -13.66 -23.05
CA PRO A 45 1.76 -15.10 -23.00
C PRO A 45 2.67 -15.82 -21.99
N GLN A 46 2.31 -17.03 -21.58
CA GLN A 46 3.07 -17.79 -20.58
C GLN A 46 4.34 -18.44 -21.16
N ASP A 47 5.40 -18.58 -20.35
CA ASP A 47 6.60 -19.33 -20.73
C ASP A 47 6.25 -20.78 -21.14
N GLY A 48 6.78 -21.24 -22.27
CA GLY A 48 6.48 -22.56 -22.83
C GLY A 48 5.11 -22.66 -23.54
N GLN A 49 4.30 -21.60 -23.58
CA GLN A 49 3.04 -21.59 -24.34
C GLN A 49 3.30 -21.87 -25.83
N VAL A 50 2.60 -22.87 -26.39
CA VAL A 50 2.67 -23.19 -27.81
C VAL A 50 1.89 -22.16 -28.60
N ILE A 51 2.56 -21.53 -29.57
CA ILE A 51 2.02 -20.51 -30.47
C ILE A 51 1.50 -21.15 -31.76
N GLY A 52 2.15 -22.21 -32.24
CA GLY A 52 1.74 -22.92 -33.46
C GLY A 52 2.71 -24.02 -33.86
N THR A 53 2.51 -24.60 -35.04
CA THR A 53 3.39 -25.63 -35.60
C THR A 53 3.68 -25.34 -37.06
N ILE A 54 4.95 -25.51 -37.45
CA ILE A 54 5.42 -25.25 -38.81
C ILE A 54 4.97 -26.38 -39.74
N GLU A 55 4.01 -26.09 -40.61
CA GLU A 55 3.63 -27.01 -41.68
C GLU A 55 4.76 -27.16 -42.71
N ALA A 56 5.46 -28.29 -42.63
CA ALA A 56 6.53 -28.66 -43.55
C ALA A 56 6.50 -30.16 -43.87
N SER A 57 6.84 -30.51 -45.11
CA SER A 57 6.89 -31.88 -45.61
C SER A 57 8.10 -32.11 -46.52
N THR A 58 8.45 -33.38 -46.73
CA THR A 58 9.57 -33.82 -47.55
C THR A 58 9.26 -35.17 -48.19
N ASN A 59 9.83 -35.45 -49.37
CA ASN A 59 9.57 -36.68 -50.11
C ASN A 59 10.31 -37.92 -49.55
N GLN A 60 11.27 -37.75 -48.65
CA GLN A 60 12.12 -38.81 -48.10
C GLN A 60 12.55 -38.47 -46.66
N GLY A 61 12.76 -39.46 -45.79
CA GLY A 61 13.41 -39.23 -44.49
C GLY A 61 12.59 -38.44 -43.47
N SER A 62 13.21 -37.49 -42.78
CA SER A 62 12.59 -36.70 -41.69
C SER A 62 13.14 -35.28 -41.65
N LEU A 63 12.34 -34.35 -41.15
CA LEU A 63 12.72 -32.94 -41.03
C LEU A 63 13.37 -32.63 -39.68
N ASN A 64 14.35 -31.72 -39.70
CA ASN A 64 14.94 -31.10 -38.53
C ASN A 64 14.79 -29.57 -38.60
N PHE A 65 14.24 -28.97 -37.54
CA PHE A 65 13.90 -27.55 -37.44
C PHE A 65 14.87 -26.81 -36.52
N THR A 66 15.36 -25.64 -36.94
CA THR A 66 16.29 -24.80 -36.17
C THR A 66 16.03 -23.32 -36.39
N ILE A 67 16.02 -22.51 -35.33
CA ILE A 67 16.05 -21.03 -35.44
C ILE A 67 17.42 -20.64 -36.03
N ALA A 68 17.41 -19.88 -37.13
CA ALA A 68 18.63 -19.40 -37.80
C ALA A 68 18.86 -17.90 -37.58
N GLN A 69 17.79 -17.12 -37.45
CA GLN A 69 17.77 -15.71 -37.04
C GLN A 69 16.47 -15.45 -36.28
N GLU A 70 16.48 -14.45 -35.38
CA GLU A 70 15.36 -14.09 -34.53
C GLU A 70 15.45 -12.62 -34.10
N ASN A 71 14.31 -11.97 -33.88
CA ASN A 71 14.20 -10.66 -33.24
C ASN A 71 12.85 -10.52 -32.50
N PRO A 72 12.84 -10.15 -31.20
CA PRO A 72 13.98 -10.11 -30.27
C PRO A 72 14.58 -11.51 -30.02
N VAL A 73 15.90 -11.58 -29.87
CA VAL A 73 16.63 -12.86 -29.68
C VAL A 73 16.31 -13.46 -28.31
N GLY A 74 15.95 -14.73 -28.27
CA GLY A 74 15.57 -15.47 -27.07
C GLY A 74 14.07 -15.62 -26.85
N ALA A 75 13.22 -15.08 -27.74
CA ALA A 75 11.77 -15.10 -27.58
C ALA A 75 11.15 -16.49 -27.83
N LEU A 76 11.67 -17.26 -28.79
CA LEU A 76 11.05 -18.49 -29.26
C LEU A 76 11.91 -19.73 -29.03
N LYS A 77 11.21 -20.85 -28.87
CA LYS A 77 11.76 -22.20 -28.88
C LYS A 77 11.04 -23.01 -29.95
N VAL A 78 11.81 -23.55 -30.91
CA VAL A 78 11.31 -24.48 -31.93
C VAL A 78 11.63 -25.93 -31.55
N GLY A 79 10.64 -26.81 -31.59
CA GLY A 79 10.80 -28.24 -31.39
C GLY A 79 11.47 -28.89 -32.60
N SER A 80 12.66 -29.46 -32.39
CA SER A 80 13.58 -29.80 -33.48
C SER A 80 13.08 -30.88 -34.43
N THR A 81 12.12 -31.73 -34.04
CA THR A 81 11.58 -32.84 -34.85
C THR A 81 10.10 -32.73 -35.20
N ASN A 82 9.34 -31.86 -34.51
CA ASN A 82 7.91 -31.65 -34.73
C ASN A 82 7.58 -30.27 -35.33
N GLY A 83 8.51 -29.31 -35.32
CA GLY A 83 8.28 -27.97 -35.86
C GLY A 83 7.35 -27.10 -35.01
N GLU A 84 7.06 -27.52 -33.78
CA GLU A 84 6.26 -26.78 -32.80
C GLU A 84 7.01 -25.51 -32.37
N VAL A 85 6.31 -24.39 -32.25
CA VAL A 85 6.86 -23.07 -31.90
C VAL A 85 6.22 -22.62 -30.60
N SER A 86 7.05 -22.31 -29.61
CA SER A 86 6.64 -21.98 -28.24
C SER A 86 7.38 -20.75 -27.71
N VAL A 87 6.77 -20.06 -26.73
CA VAL A 87 7.41 -18.98 -25.96
C VAL A 87 8.60 -19.56 -25.18
N LEU A 88 9.74 -18.87 -25.24
CA LEU A 88 10.94 -19.18 -24.44
C LEU A 88 11.15 -18.15 -23.32
N ASP A 89 10.83 -16.89 -23.57
CA ASP A 89 10.87 -15.78 -22.61
C ASP A 89 9.66 -14.86 -22.85
N SER A 90 8.67 -14.96 -21.98
CA SER A 90 7.44 -14.16 -21.99
C SER A 90 7.66 -12.65 -21.84
N SER A 91 8.74 -12.21 -21.18
CA SER A 91 9.02 -10.79 -20.98
C SER A 91 9.35 -10.04 -22.28
N LEU A 92 9.79 -10.78 -23.31
CA LEU A 92 10.02 -10.25 -24.65
C LEU A 92 8.72 -10.02 -25.44
N PHE A 93 7.60 -10.63 -25.04
CA PHE A 93 6.30 -10.54 -25.73
C PHE A 93 5.45 -9.36 -25.21
N ASN A 94 6.05 -8.17 -25.15
CA ASN A 94 5.37 -6.93 -24.77
C ASN A 94 5.01 -6.10 -26.02
N TYR A 95 3.74 -5.70 -26.19
CA TYR A 95 3.26 -4.99 -27.39
C TYR A 95 3.91 -3.61 -27.56
N SER A 96 4.17 -2.90 -26.45
CA SER A 96 4.77 -1.56 -26.50
C SER A 96 6.24 -1.57 -26.92
N ASN A 97 6.99 -2.62 -26.56
CA ASN A 97 8.42 -2.76 -26.86
C ASN A 97 8.69 -3.57 -28.14
N ASN A 98 8.00 -4.69 -28.33
CA ASN A 98 8.25 -5.68 -29.39
C ASN A 98 6.94 -6.07 -30.12
N PRO A 99 6.22 -5.14 -30.77
CA PRO A 99 4.90 -5.41 -31.38
C PRO A 99 4.90 -6.48 -32.48
N ILE A 100 6.09 -6.91 -32.96
CA ILE A 100 6.25 -8.06 -33.85
C ILE A 100 7.46 -8.89 -33.38
N ILE A 101 7.22 -10.14 -33.00
CA ILE A 101 8.27 -11.16 -32.83
C ILE A 101 8.48 -11.83 -34.20
N SER A 102 9.72 -12.03 -34.62
CA SER A 102 10.03 -12.60 -35.94
C SER A 102 11.23 -13.55 -35.90
N ALA A 103 11.19 -14.60 -36.72
CA ALA A 103 12.28 -15.56 -36.82
C ALA A 103 12.41 -16.15 -38.22
N THR A 104 13.64 -16.44 -38.66
CA THR A 104 13.89 -17.28 -39.82
C THR A 104 14.20 -18.70 -39.35
N ILE A 105 13.32 -19.65 -39.67
CA ILE A 105 13.53 -21.07 -39.34
C ILE A 105 14.18 -21.77 -40.53
N LYS A 106 15.32 -22.42 -40.26
CA LYS A 106 15.96 -23.36 -41.18
C LYS A 106 15.36 -24.75 -40.95
N ILE A 107 14.65 -25.22 -41.96
CA ILE A 107 14.08 -26.57 -42.06
C ILE A 107 15.04 -27.40 -42.89
N SER A 108 15.49 -28.56 -42.39
CA SER A 108 16.59 -29.33 -42.97
C SER A 108 16.28 -30.82 -43.08
N ASN A 109 16.85 -31.47 -44.10
CA ASN A 109 16.82 -32.89 -44.33
C ASN A 109 18.14 -33.31 -45.00
N GLY A 110 19.04 -33.91 -44.22
CA GLY A 110 20.43 -34.11 -44.63
C GLY A 110 21.10 -32.78 -45.02
N SER A 111 21.66 -32.72 -46.23
CA SER A 111 22.26 -31.50 -46.79
C SER A 111 21.25 -30.51 -47.40
N THR A 112 20.03 -30.95 -47.71
CA THR A 112 18.98 -30.07 -48.25
C THR A 112 18.38 -29.25 -47.11
N PHE A 113 18.17 -27.96 -47.34
CA PHE A 113 17.43 -27.11 -46.42
C PHE A 113 16.57 -26.08 -47.15
N LYS A 114 15.53 -25.61 -46.47
CA LYS A 114 14.71 -24.46 -46.85
C LYS A 114 14.57 -23.54 -45.65
N ASN A 115 14.74 -22.24 -45.87
CA ASN A 115 14.41 -21.23 -44.86
C ASN A 115 12.98 -20.75 -45.08
N ILE A 116 12.25 -20.55 -43.98
CA ILE A 116 10.97 -19.84 -43.94
C ILE A 116 11.05 -18.72 -42.92
N ASN A 117 10.18 -17.72 -43.04
CA ASN A 117 10.00 -16.69 -42.01
C ASN A 117 8.73 -16.95 -41.21
N ILE A 118 8.86 -16.75 -39.90
CA ILE A 118 7.80 -16.64 -38.90
C ILE A 118 7.61 -15.15 -38.59
N THR A 119 6.36 -14.71 -38.58
CA THR A 119 5.94 -13.39 -38.08
C THR A 119 4.82 -13.59 -37.07
N ILE A 120 5.08 -13.26 -35.81
CA ILE A 120 4.07 -13.22 -34.76
C ILE A 120 3.79 -11.73 -34.50
N ASN A 121 2.63 -11.25 -34.93
CA ASN A 121 2.17 -9.93 -34.54
C ASN A 121 1.67 -10.02 -33.10
N LEU A 122 2.08 -9.09 -32.24
CA LEU A 122 1.45 -8.97 -30.94
C LEU A 122 0.17 -8.15 -31.07
N GLU A 123 -0.86 -8.57 -30.36
CA GLU A 123 -2.05 -7.78 -30.11
C GLU A 123 -2.00 -7.30 -28.66
N PRO A 124 -2.32 -6.03 -28.37
CA PRO A 124 -2.26 -5.52 -27.01
C PRO A 124 -3.27 -6.26 -26.13
N SER A 125 -2.96 -6.42 -24.85
CA SER A 125 -3.91 -7.00 -23.90
C SER A 125 -5.09 -6.04 -23.77
N ILE A 126 -6.26 -6.44 -24.25
CA ILE A 126 -7.49 -5.67 -24.06
C ILE A 126 -7.78 -5.68 -22.56
N GLU A 127 -7.57 -4.55 -21.90
CA GLU A 127 -7.97 -4.33 -20.51
C GLU A 127 -9.45 -4.65 -20.39
N ASN A 128 -9.79 -5.76 -19.72
CA ASN A 128 -11.18 -6.03 -19.40
C ASN A 128 -11.56 -5.17 -18.20
N ILE A 129 -12.32 -4.11 -18.44
CA ILE A 129 -12.69 -3.11 -17.44
C ILE A 129 -14.13 -3.39 -16.97
N TYR A 130 -14.31 -3.57 -15.67
CA TYR A 130 -15.64 -3.57 -15.06
C TYR A 130 -16.04 -2.12 -14.75
N GLU A 131 -17.12 -1.67 -15.38
CA GLU A 131 -17.64 -0.32 -15.18
C GLU A 131 -18.58 -0.23 -13.97
N GLY A 132 -18.21 0.60 -13.00
CA GLY A 132 -18.95 0.80 -11.76
C GLY A 132 -18.39 0.00 -10.58
N SER A 133 -19.22 -0.18 -9.55
CA SER A 133 -18.84 -0.86 -8.29
C SER A 133 -19.46 -2.25 -8.21
N VAL A 134 -18.78 -3.18 -7.53
CA VAL A 134 -19.20 -4.56 -7.35
C VAL A 134 -19.14 -4.97 -5.87
N THR A 135 -19.97 -5.92 -5.45
CA THR A 135 -19.96 -6.51 -4.11
C THR A 135 -20.07 -8.02 -4.22
N LEU A 136 -19.06 -8.73 -3.70
CA LEU A 136 -18.92 -10.17 -3.75
C LEU A 136 -19.08 -10.69 -2.32
N LYS A 137 -20.21 -11.34 -2.01
CA LYS A 137 -20.61 -11.77 -0.66
C LYS A 137 -20.36 -13.26 -0.42
N THR A 138 -20.08 -14.03 -1.46
CA THR A 138 -19.84 -15.47 -1.39
C THR A 138 -18.61 -15.87 -2.20
N GLN A 139 -18.03 -17.03 -1.88
CA GLN A 139 -16.93 -17.60 -2.66
C GLN A 139 -17.37 -17.93 -4.10
N GLU A 140 -18.65 -18.25 -4.32
CA GLU A 140 -19.21 -18.48 -5.67
C GLU A 140 -19.18 -17.19 -6.49
N GLU A 141 -19.64 -16.06 -5.93
CA GLU A 141 -19.54 -14.74 -6.57
C GLU A 141 -18.08 -14.29 -6.81
N VAL A 142 -17.15 -14.61 -5.89
CA VAL A 142 -15.71 -14.34 -6.08
C VAL A 142 -15.13 -15.14 -7.25
N ASN A 143 -15.48 -16.43 -7.34
CA ASN A 143 -15.05 -17.30 -8.44
C ASN A 143 -15.64 -16.85 -9.79
N ASP A 144 -16.95 -16.59 -9.84
CA ASP A 144 -17.67 -16.18 -11.03
C ASP A 144 -17.21 -14.81 -11.54
N PHE A 145 -16.93 -13.86 -10.64
CA PHE A 145 -16.36 -12.56 -11.03
C PHE A 145 -14.94 -12.73 -11.58
N GLY A 146 -14.08 -13.46 -10.86
CA GLY A 146 -12.71 -13.75 -11.26
C GLY A 146 -12.59 -14.43 -12.63
N ALA A 147 -13.53 -15.32 -12.97
CA ALA A 147 -13.57 -16.01 -14.27
C ALA A 147 -13.71 -15.07 -15.49
N ASN A 148 -14.12 -13.80 -15.29
CA ASN A 148 -14.13 -12.79 -16.36
C ASN A 148 -12.75 -12.19 -16.64
N ASN A 149 -11.75 -12.40 -15.75
CA ASN A 149 -10.40 -11.84 -15.85
C ASN A 149 -10.41 -10.30 -15.99
N TYR A 150 -11.22 -9.61 -15.19
CA TYR A 150 -11.20 -8.15 -15.12
C TYR A 150 -9.83 -7.65 -14.63
N THR A 151 -9.29 -6.64 -15.30
CA THR A 151 -7.99 -6.01 -14.97
C THR A 151 -8.16 -4.73 -14.16
N GLN A 152 -9.30 -4.05 -14.36
CA GLN A 152 -9.67 -2.83 -13.64
C GLN A 152 -11.15 -2.86 -13.25
N ILE A 153 -11.46 -2.26 -12.10
CA ILE A 153 -12.81 -1.87 -11.67
C ILE A 153 -12.85 -0.34 -11.54
N THR A 154 -13.74 0.35 -12.26
CA THR A 154 -13.78 1.83 -12.24
C THR A 154 -14.43 2.42 -10.98
N GLY A 155 -15.16 1.60 -10.22
CA GLY A 155 -15.71 1.93 -8.90
C GLY A 155 -15.08 1.14 -7.75
N GLN A 156 -15.89 0.87 -6.72
CA GLN A 156 -15.47 0.15 -5.52
C GLN A 156 -15.61 -1.37 -5.69
N LEU A 157 -14.54 -2.11 -5.35
CA LEU A 157 -14.59 -3.54 -5.10
C LEU A 157 -14.90 -3.78 -3.62
N THR A 158 -16.03 -4.42 -3.31
CA THR A 158 -16.36 -4.88 -1.96
C THR A 158 -16.31 -6.39 -1.88
N ILE A 159 -15.49 -6.95 -0.99
CA ILE A 159 -15.34 -8.37 -0.72
C ILE A 159 -15.87 -8.63 0.69
N GLY A 160 -16.98 -9.34 0.78
CA GLY A 160 -17.63 -9.69 2.04
C GLY A 160 -19.02 -9.06 2.23
N HIS A 161 -19.56 -9.16 3.44
CA HIS A 161 -20.95 -8.76 3.70
C HIS A 161 -21.07 -7.27 4.06
N PRO A 162 -21.99 -6.48 3.45
CA PRO A 162 -22.08 -5.05 3.73
C PRO A 162 -22.59 -4.73 5.15
N GLU A 163 -23.46 -5.57 5.72
CA GLU A 163 -24.04 -5.43 7.07
C GLU A 163 -23.23 -6.24 8.09
N GLU A 164 -22.94 -5.66 9.27
CA GLU A 164 -22.13 -6.20 10.37
C GLU A 164 -22.57 -7.58 10.89
N THR A 165 -23.87 -7.88 10.85
CA THR A 165 -24.44 -9.14 11.35
C THR A 165 -24.41 -10.28 10.32
N GLY A 166 -23.98 -10.00 9.08
CA GLY A 166 -23.81 -11.02 8.06
C GLY A 166 -22.40 -11.62 8.07
N SER A 167 -22.30 -12.83 7.54
CA SER A 167 -21.05 -13.58 7.38
C SER A 167 -20.94 -14.12 5.96
N THR A 168 -19.73 -14.48 5.55
CA THR A 168 -19.45 -15.01 4.20
C THR A 168 -18.74 -16.36 4.29
N ASN A 169 -18.80 -17.12 3.20
CA ASN A 169 -18.00 -18.33 3.01
C ASN A 169 -16.70 -18.06 2.22
N ILE A 170 -16.27 -16.80 2.13
CA ILE A 170 -15.09 -16.40 1.37
C ILE A 170 -13.83 -16.78 2.16
N VAL A 171 -12.94 -17.51 1.50
CA VAL A 171 -11.68 -18.05 2.05
C VAL A 171 -10.49 -17.94 1.09
N ASP A 172 -10.75 -17.68 -0.20
CA ASP A 172 -9.75 -17.65 -1.27
C ASP A 172 -10.02 -16.45 -2.21
N LEU A 173 -9.03 -15.58 -2.39
CA LEU A 173 -9.10 -14.41 -3.29
C LEU A 173 -8.29 -14.60 -4.58
N SER A 174 -7.65 -15.76 -4.79
CA SER A 174 -6.89 -16.06 -6.01
C SER A 174 -7.69 -15.98 -7.33
N PRO A 175 -9.04 -16.16 -7.39
CA PRO A 175 -9.80 -15.84 -8.59
C PRO A 175 -9.65 -14.38 -9.04
N LEU A 176 -9.36 -13.46 -8.14
CA LEU A 176 -9.29 -12.02 -8.38
C LEU A 176 -7.89 -11.51 -8.80
N HIS A 177 -6.92 -12.41 -8.99
CA HIS A 177 -5.51 -12.12 -9.30
C HIS A 177 -5.26 -11.23 -10.54
N SER A 178 -6.21 -11.15 -11.48
CA SER A 178 -6.11 -10.29 -12.66
C SER A 178 -6.31 -8.80 -12.34
N ILE A 179 -6.96 -8.46 -11.23
CA ILE A 179 -7.37 -7.09 -10.90
C ILE A 179 -6.18 -6.30 -10.34
N GLY A 180 -5.60 -5.44 -11.18
CA GLY A 180 -4.50 -4.55 -10.81
C GLY A 180 -4.94 -3.16 -10.32
N ILE A 181 -6.14 -2.70 -10.70
CA ILE A 181 -6.61 -1.32 -10.48
C ILE A 181 -8.06 -1.32 -9.95
N VAL A 182 -8.30 -0.62 -8.83
CA VAL A 182 -9.66 -0.32 -8.34
C VAL A 182 -9.76 1.15 -7.89
N ALA A 183 -10.95 1.75 -7.92
CA ALA A 183 -11.12 3.07 -7.32
C ALA A 183 -11.09 2.99 -5.78
N ALA A 184 -11.75 1.99 -5.19
CA ALA A 184 -11.66 1.69 -3.76
C ALA A 184 -11.73 0.18 -3.53
N LEU A 185 -11.09 -0.28 -2.45
CA LEU A 185 -11.21 -1.66 -1.96
C LEU A 185 -11.85 -1.65 -0.58
N THR A 186 -12.78 -2.56 -0.33
CA THR A 186 -13.36 -2.80 1.00
C THR A 186 -13.49 -4.30 1.25
N ILE A 187 -12.70 -4.83 2.20
CA ILE A 187 -12.74 -6.24 2.61
C ILE A 187 -13.40 -6.28 3.99
N LYS A 188 -14.64 -6.76 4.11
CA LYS A 188 -15.37 -6.67 5.38
C LYS A 188 -16.31 -7.82 5.75
N ASN A 189 -16.44 -8.09 7.04
CA ASN A 189 -17.32 -9.11 7.61
C ASN A 189 -17.04 -10.53 7.05
N ASN A 190 -15.78 -10.85 6.74
CA ASN A 190 -15.38 -12.18 6.26
C ASN A 190 -14.88 -13.04 7.43
N THR A 191 -15.80 -13.74 8.09
CA THR A 191 -15.54 -14.51 9.32
C THR A 191 -14.64 -15.74 9.15
N LEU A 192 -14.27 -16.10 7.91
CA LEU A 192 -13.42 -17.26 7.58
C LEU A 192 -12.15 -16.90 6.80
N LEU A 193 -11.97 -15.64 6.40
CA LEU A 193 -10.84 -15.21 5.58
C LEU A 193 -9.60 -15.00 6.47
N THR A 194 -8.50 -15.69 6.14
CA THR A 194 -7.26 -15.69 6.94
C THR A 194 -6.10 -14.91 6.32
N THR A 195 -6.17 -14.65 5.01
CA THR A 195 -5.19 -13.90 4.21
C THR A 195 -5.91 -13.24 3.04
N THR A 196 -5.36 -12.14 2.50
CA THR A 196 -5.80 -11.58 1.20
C THR A 196 -4.92 -12.03 0.03
N GLU A 197 -4.19 -13.14 0.21
CA GLU A 197 -3.37 -13.77 -0.83
C GLU A 197 -4.22 -14.11 -2.07
N GLY A 198 -3.64 -13.89 -3.24
CA GLY A 198 -4.35 -13.97 -4.52
C GLY A 198 -4.81 -12.62 -5.07
N LEU A 199 -4.85 -11.54 -4.28
CA LEU A 199 -4.90 -10.17 -4.81
C LEU A 199 -3.53 -9.75 -5.37
N ASN A 200 -3.52 -8.83 -6.35
CA ASN A 200 -2.30 -8.32 -6.99
C ASN A 200 -2.49 -6.84 -7.42
N LEU A 201 -2.78 -5.96 -6.46
CA LEU A 201 -3.18 -4.59 -6.72
C LEU A 201 -1.97 -3.66 -6.80
N SER A 202 -1.96 -2.82 -7.84
CA SER A 202 -0.97 -1.77 -8.11
C SER A 202 -1.54 -0.35 -7.97
N THR A 203 -2.87 -0.21 -7.90
CA THR A 203 -3.54 1.10 -7.74
C THR A 203 -4.84 0.97 -6.96
N ILE A 204 -4.97 1.78 -5.90
CA ILE A 204 -6.23 2.02 -5.18
C ILE A 204 -6.45 3.53 -5.09
N SER A 205 -7.37 4.06 -5.90
CA SER A 205 -7.45 5.51 -6.16
C SER A 205 -8.12 6.36 -5.06
N VAL A 206 -8.79 5.77 -4.08
CA VAL A 206 -9.57 6.49 -3.04
C VAL A 206 -9.26 5.99 -1.63
N GLN A 207 -9.50 4.71 -1.36
CA GLN A 207 -9.25 4.12 -0.03
C GLN A 207 -9.10 2.60 -0.08
N LEU A 208 -8.27 2.08 0.82
CA LEU A 208 -8.33 0.71 1.30
C LEU A 208 -9.11 0.70 2.63
N ALA A 209 -10.13 -0.14 2.74
CA ALA A 209 -10.83 -0.43 3.99
C ALA A 209 -10.82 -1.94 4.28
N VAL A 210 -10.43 -2.33 5.48
CA VAL A 210 -10.40 -3.73 5.95
C VAL A 210 -11.09 -3.75 7.32
N VAL A 211 -12.33 -4.27 7.39
CA VAL A 211 -13.22 -4.05 8.54
C VAL A 211 -13.87 -5.34 9.02
N ASN A 212 -13.69 -5.73 10.29
CA ASN A 212 -14.32 -6.91 10.89
C ASN A 212 -14.03 -8.21 10.10
N ASN A 213 -12.76 -8.61 10.03
CA ASN A 213 -12.34 -9.91 9.50
C ASN A 213 -11.55 -10.64 10.61
N PRO A 214 -12.23 -11.23 11.61
CA PRO A 214 -11.60 -11.60 12.89
C PRO A 214 -10.55 -12.73 12.81
N LEU A 215 -10.47 -13.46 11.68
CA LEU A 215 -9.44 -14.49 11.45
C LEU A 215 -8.33 -14.03 10.48
N LEU A 216 -8.35 -12.79 10.01
CA LEU A 216 -7.42 -12.27 9.00
C LEU A 216 -6.05 -11.95 9.61
N VAL A 217 -5.05 -12.78 9.33
CA VAL A 217 -3.70 -12.69 9.93
C VAL A 217 -2.75 -11.83 9.08
N HIS A 218 -2.88 -11.90 7.75
CA HIS A 218 -1.98 -11.27 6.79
C HIS A 218 -2.75 -10.44 5.74
N LEU A 219 -2.36 -9.18 5.51
CA LEU A 219 -2.74 -8.47 4.29
C LEU A 219 -1.68 -8.69 3.21
N LYS A 220 -2.07 -9.40 2.15
CA LYS A 220 -1.26 -9.78 0.97
C LYS A 220 -1.81 -9.19 -0.33
N GLY A 221 -0.93 -9.05 -1.33
CA GLY A 221 -1.31 -8.57 -2.67
C GLY A 221 -1.14 -7.07 -2.89
N PHE A 222 -0.28 -6.42 -2.11
CA PHE A 222 -0.04 -4.96 -2.14
C PHE A 222 1.45 -4.58 -2.31
N ALA A 223 2.34 -5.54 -2.55
CA ALA A 223 3.80 -5.33 -2.54
C ALA A 223 4.35 -4.31 -3.56
N SER A 224 3.56 -3.89 -4.56
CA SER A 224 3.92 -2.85 -5.53
C SER A 224 3.40 -1.44 -5.14
N MET A 225 2.57 -1.34 -4.11
CA MET A 225 1.92 -0.09 -3.70
C MET A 225 2.89 0.84 -2.95
N THR A 226 3.28 1.95 -3.59
CA THR A 226 4.09 2.99 -2.95
C THR A 226 3.26 4.12 -2.32
N TYR A 227 1.95 4.15 -2.58
CA TYR A 227 1.03 5.22 -2.17
C TYR A 227 -0.37 4.71 -1.84
N PHE A 228 -0.98 5.27 -0.80
CA PHE A 228 -2.42 5.16 -0.53
C PHE A 228 -3.02 6.53 -0.23
N ASN A 229 -4.21 6.83 -0.78
CA ASN A 229 -4.96 8.01 -0.36
C ASN A 229 -5.47 7.85 1.09
N ASN A 230 -6.16 6.75 1.40
CA ASN A 230 -6.59 6.44 2.77
C ASN A 230 -6.42 4.94 3.07
N ILE A 231 -6.03 4.62 4.30
CA ILE A 231 -6.00 3.24 4.84
C ILE A 231 -6.86 3.20 6.12
N PHE A 232 -7.89 2.35 6.13
CA PHE A 232 -8.73 2.10 7.29
C PHE A 232 -8.69 0.62 7.62
N ILE A 233 -8.15 0.24 8.78
CA ILE A 233 -8.08 -1.15 9.23
C ILE A 233 -8.74 -1.22 10.60
N PHE A 234 -9.97 -1.75 10.65
CA PHE A 234 -10.83 -1.77 11.83
C PHE A 234 -11.22 -3.20 12.22
N ASP A 235 -11.12 -3.54 13.50
CA ASP A 235 -11.68 -4.77 14.10
C ASP A 235 -11.17 -6.05 13.40
N ASN A 236 -9.86 -6.16 13.20
CA ASN A 236 -9.22 -7.36 12.66
C ASN A 236 -8.31 -7.95 13.74
N GLU A 237 -8.93 -8.50 14.80
CA GLU A 237 -8.28 -8.96 16.04
C GLU A 237 -7.01 -9.80 15.82
N ALA A 238 -7.04 -10.73 14.85
CA ALA A 238 -5.92 -11.64 14.52
C ALA A 238 -4.82 -11.04 13.61
N LEU A 239 -4.99 -9.82 13.12
CA LEU A 239 -4.08 -9.20 12.15
C LEU A 239 -2.74 -8.88 12.81
N SER A 240 -1.67 -9.50 12.29
CA SER A 240 -0.32 -9.40 12.87
C SER A 240 0.79 -9.18 11.84
N ASP A 241 0.50 -9.30 10.53
CA ASP A 241 1.45 -9.05 9.44
C ASP A 241 0.91 -8.06 8.40
N LEU A 242 1.60 -6.92 8.31
CA LEU A 242 1.42 -5.87 7.31
C LEU A 242 2.69 -5.62 6.45
N SER A 243 3.66 -6.54 6.48
CA SER A 243 5.00 -6.37 5.87
C SER A 243 5.02 -6.10 4.36
N GLU A 244 3.96 -6.46 3.64
CA GLU A 244 3.78 -6.16 2.20
C GLU A 244 3.74 -4.66 1.92
N PHE A 245 3.26 -3.86 2.88
CA PHE A 245 3.22 -2.41 2.77
C PHE A 245 4.59 -1.73 2.91
N SER A 246 5.68 -2.49 3.06
CA SER A 246 7.06 -1.99 3.19
C SER A 246 7.54 -1.07 2.05
N GLN A 247 6.86 -1.03 0.90
CA GLN A 247 7.19 -0.11 -0.20
C GLN A 247 6.43 1.23 -0.14
N ILE A 248 5.51 1.42 0.81
CA ILE A 248 4.79 2.69 0.98
C ILE A 248 5.77 3.79 1.38
N THR A 249 5.74 4.89 0.64
CA THR A 249 6.53 6.10 0.93
C THR A 249 5.68 7.32 1.28
N LYS A 250 4.38 7.29 0.94
CA LYS A 250 3.40 8.34 1.25
C LYS A 250 2.02 7.76 1.53
N ILE A 251 1.30 8.32 2.50
CA ILE A 251 -0.13 8.05 2.76
C ILE A 251 -0.87 9.40 2.88
N GLY A 252 -2.15 9.47 2.50
CA GLY A 252 -2.99 10.64 2.80
C GLY A 252 -3.43 10.67 4.27
N TYR A 253 -4.21 9.68 4.70
CA TYR A 253 -4.57 9.41 6.10
C TYR A 253 -4.51 7.89 6.39
N PHE A 254 -4.19 7.49 7.62
CA PHE A 254 -4.41 6.11 8.06
C PHE A 254 -5.06 6.03 9.43
N SER A 255 -5.81 4.96 9.65
CA SER A 255 -6.35 4.58 10.95
C SER A 255 -6.27 3.08 11.16
N LEU A 256 -5.71 2.68 12.30
CA LEU A 256 -5.65 1.31 12.82
C LEU A 256 -6.50 1.26 14.08
N ILE A 257 -7.59 0.49 14.07
CA ILE A 257 -8.49 0.31 15.22
C ILE A 257 -8.74 -1.17 15.43
N GLY A 258 -8.68 -1.67 16.66
CA GLY A 258 -9.03 -3.07 16.96
C GLY A 258 -8.12 -4.08 16.24
N CYS A 259 -6.82 -3.78 16.20
CA CYS A 259 -5.78 -4.63 15.61
C CYS A 259 -4.96 -5.27 16.73
N GLU A 260 -5.65 -5.97 17.64
CA GLU A 260 -5.10 -6.41 18.93
C GLU A 260 -3.83 -7.26 18.81
N SER A 261 -3.69 -8.07 17.76
CA SER A 261 -2.51 -8.93 17.51
C SER A 261 -1.35 -8.22 16.79
N LEU A 262 -1.45 -6.94 16.43
CA LEU A 262 -0.42 -6.22 15.66
C LEU A 262 0.71 -5.75 16.59
N PRO A 263 1.95 -6.29 16.49
CA PRO A 263 2.99 -6.04 17.49
C PRO A 263 3.77 -4.73 17.23
N ASN A 264 3.80 -4.27 15.98
CA ASN A 264 4.54 -3.08 15.56
C ASN A 264 3.94 -2.46 14.29
N ILE A 265 4.46 -1.30 13.90
CA ILE A 265 4.13 -0.61 12.65
C ILE A 265 5.34 -0.47 11.72
N ASP A 266 6.28 -1.43 11.76
CA ASP A 266 7.55 -1.40 10.99
C ASP A 266 7.35 -1.36 9.46
N TRP A 267 6.17 -1.74 9.00
CA TRP A 267 5.74 -1.59 7.60
C TRP A 267 5.71 -0.13 7.14
N LEU A 268 5.57 0.82 8.06
CA LEU A 268 5.67 2.25 7.80
C LEU A 268 7.10 2.79 7.72
N GLN A 269 8.16 1.99 7.95
CA GLN A 269 9.54 2.50 8.03
C GLN A 269 10.03 3.33 6.82
N ASN A 270 9.43 3.16 5.63
CA ASN A 270 9.76 3.93 4.42
C ASN A 270 8.82 5.14 4.16
N LEU A 271 7.82 5.34 5.02
CA LEU A 271 6.89 6.48 4.98
C LEU A 271 7.65 7.77 5.30
N THR A 272 7.62 8.71 4.35
CA THR A 272 8.27 10.03 4.47
C THR A 272 7.27 11.19 4.46
N ALA A 273 6.03 10.94 4.03
CA ALA A 273 5.00 11.96 3.90
C ALA A 273 3.61 11.44 4.32
N LEU A 274 2.98 12.15 5.25
CA LEU A 274 1.55 12.05 5.55
C LEU A 274 0.86 13.35 5.12
N GLU A 275 -0.33 13.29 4.54
CA GLU A 275 -1.07 14.52 4.22
C GLU A 275 -1.85 15.02 5.44
N SER A 276 -2.61 14.13 6.07
CA SER A 276 -3.40 14.37 7.28
C SER A 276 -2.73 13.70 8.48
N GLY A 277 -3.37 13.78 9.66
CA GLY A 277 -2.91 13.02 10.83
C GLY A 277 -3.20 11.52 10.75
N PHE A 278 -3.35 10.87 11.91
CA PHE A 278 -3.60 9.43 12.01
C PHE A 278 -4.32 9.06 13.31
N ASP A 279 -4.91 7.86 13.36
CA ASP A 279 -5.49 7.25 14.56
C ASP A 279 -4.93 5.83 14.77
N ILE A 280 -4.36 5.56 15.94
CA ILE A 280 -3.89 4.23 16.34
C ILE A 280 -4.56 3.91 17.67
N SER A 281 -5.57 3.03 17.64
CA SER A 281 -6.41 2.75 18.79
C SER A 281 -6.74 1.26 19.00
N ASN A 282 -6.85 0.81 20.25
CA ASN A 282 -7.13 -0.60 20.60
C ASN A 282 -6.21 -1.59 19.85
N CYS A 283 -4.90 -1.30 19.84
CA CYS A 283 -3.88 -2.18 19.27
C CYS A 283 -3.06 -2.76 20.42
N ASP A 284 -3.65 -3.65 21.22
CA ASP A 284 -3.12 -4.09 22.52
C ASP A 284 -1.69 -4.66 22.48
N SER A 285 -1.27 -5.33 21.40
CA SER A 285 0.09 -5.85 21.24
C SER A 285 1.13 -4.79 20.83
N LEU A 286 0.73 -3.56 20.52
CA LEU A 286 1.62 -2.53 19.96
C LEU A 286 2.51 -1.89 21.04
N ILE A 287 3.83 -2.08 20.91
CA ILE A 287 4.81 -1.65 21.92
C ILE A 287 5.51 -0.31 21.63
N SER A 288 5.61 0.10 20.35
CA SER A 288 6.25 1.36 19.94
C SER A 288 5.70 1.89 18.62
N LEU A 289 6.04 3.14 18.28
CA LEU A 289 5.66 3.80 17.03
C LEU A 289 6.86 4.01 16.07
N ASP A 290 7.96 3.27 16.25
CA ASP A 290 9.24 3.48 15.53
C ASP A 290 9.12 3.49 14.00
N GLY A 291 8.15 2.79 13.43
CA GLY A 291 7.84 2.82 12.00
C GLY A 291 7.48 4.21 11.46
N LEU A 292 7.05 5.15 12.30
CA LEU A 292 6.77 6.55 11.93
C LEU A 292 8.02 7.45 11.92
N SER A 293 9.19 6.97 12.36
CA SER A 293 10.40 7.78 12.58
C SER A 293 10.91 8.58 11.37
N ASN A 294 10.53 8.21 10.14
CA ASN A 294 10.89 8.94 8.92
C ASN A 294 9.86 10.00 8.47
N VAL A 295 8.74 10.18 9.19
CA VAL A 295 7.75 11.22 8.92
C VAL A 295 8.14 12.54 9.60
N THR A 296 8.56 13.53 8.82
CA THR A 296 9.00 14.82 9.37
C THR A 296 7.91 15.90 9.44
N SER A 297 6.81 15.78 8.69
CA SER A 297 5.79 16.83 8.58
C SER A 297 4.50 16.35 7.90
N PHE A 298 3.37 16.94 8.24
CA PHE A 298 2.13 16.81 7.45
C PHE A 298 2.08 17.80 6.28
N SER A 299 1.61 17.37 5.10
CA SER A 299 1.54 18.20 3.88
C SER A 299 0.14 18.75 3.54
N GLY A 300 -0.93 18.21 4.15
CA GLY A 300 -2.32 18.64 3.96
C GLY A 300 -2.72 19.85 4.83
N PRO A 301 -3.98 20.29 4.78
CA PRO A 301 -4.45 21.48 5.50
C PRO A 301 -4.47 21.25 7.03
N LEU A 302 -4.38 22.32 7.82
CA LEU A 302 -4.19 22.22 9.28
C LEU A 302 -5.35 21.49 9.96
N GLU A 303 -6.58 21.78 9.54
CA GLU A 303 -7.83 21.20 10.05
C GLU A 303 -7.91 19.66 9.96
N ASN A 304 -7.08 19.02 9.13
CA ASN A 304 -7.02 17.55 9.01
C ASN A 304 -5.88 16.91 9.83
N ARG A 305 -5.07 17.71 10.54
CA ARG A 305 -3.90 17.24 11.30
C ARG A 305 -4.28 16.86 12.73
N GLY A 306 -5.10 15.83 12.89
CA GLY A 306 -5.42 15.23 14.20
C GLY A 306 -4.57 13.99 14.46
N ILE A 307 -3.87 13.91 15.60
CA ILE A 307 -3.25 12.66 16.06
C ILE A 307 -4.10 12.10 17.20
N ARG A 308 -4.46 10.82 17.08
CA ARG A 308 -5.18 10.06 18.10
C ARG A 308 -4.45 8.77 18.42
N ILE A 309 -4.14 8.56 19.69
CA ILE A 309 -3.40 7.39 20.20
C ILE A 309 -4.12 6.93 21.45
N SER A 310 -4.87 5.81 21.38
CA SER A 310 -5.72 5.44 22.51
C SER A 310 -5.93 3.95 22.77
N ASN A 311 -6.09 3.56 24.03
CA ASN A 311 -6.34 2.17 24.41
C ASN A 311 -5.25 1.20 23.92
N ASN A 312 -3.99 1.64 23.75
CA ASN A 312 -2.88 0.78 23.36
C ASN A 312 -2.16 0.31 24.64
N LEU A 313 -2.57 -0.84 25.16
CA LEU A 313 -2.23 -1.25 26.53
C LEU A 313 -0.74 -1.48 26.79
N LEU A 314 0.06 -1.83 25.77
CA LEU A 314 1.50 -2.09 25.89
C LEU A 314 2.40 -0.97 25.33
N LEU A 315 1.84 0.16 24.88
CA LEU A 315 2.62 1.27 24.32
C LEU A 315 3.31 2.07 25.44
N GLU A 316 4.64 1.96 25.55
CA GLU A 316 5.41 2.56 26.66
C GLU A 316 5.80 4.03 26.45
N ASN A 317 5.94 4.49 25.21
CA ASN A 317 6.42 5.82 24.85
C ASN A 317 5.89 6.28 23.47
N LEU A 318 6.18 7.52 23.08
CA LEU A 318 5.86 8.10 21.77
C LEU A 318 7.10 8.40 20.90
N ASP A 319 8.19 7.65 21.09
CA ASP A 319 9.31 7.66 20.13
C ASP A 319 8.84 7.13 18.77
N GLY A 320 9.56 7.49 17.71
CA GLY A 320 9.06 7.39 16.34
C GLY A 320 8.25 8.62 15.90
N LEU A 321 7.73 9.43 16.84
CA LEU A 321 7.20 10.77 16.53
C LEU A 321 8.26 11.88 16.66
N GLN A 322 9.44 11.60 17.21
CA GLN A 322 10.43 12.64 17.60
C GLN A 322 10.93 13.52 16.44
N ASN A 323 10.85 13.04 15.20
CA ASN A 323 11.23 13.79 14.00
C ASN A 323 10.07 14.64 13.40
N LEU A 324 8.83 14.45 13.87
CA LEU A 324 7.64 15.12 13.34
C LEU A 324 7.57 16.58 13.81
N THR A 325 7.92 17.51 12.91
CA THR A 325 7.88 18.95 13.15
C THR A 325 6.64 19.56 12.49
N THR A 326 5.56 19.74 13.25
CA THR A 326 4.27 20.21 12.72
C THR A 326 3.42 20.94 13.76
N SER A 327 2.46 21.73 13.28
CA SER A 327 1.25 22.02 14.04
C SER A 327 0.18 20.95 13.78
N LEU A 328 -0.58 20.62 14.82
CA LEU A 328 -1.79 19.80 14.80
C LEU A 328 -3.03 20.70 14.96
N TYR A 329 -4.17 20.21 14.51
CA TYR A 329 -5.47 20.74 14.93
C TYR A 329 -5.76 20.28 16.36
N ASN A 330 -5.80 18.96 16.55
CA ASN A 330 -6.10 18.27 17.81
C ASN A 330 -5.02 17.23 18.14
N LEU A 331 -4.81 16.97 19.43
CA LEU A 331 -4.02 15.85 19.92
C LEU A 331 -4.79 15.10 21.02
N ASP A 332 -5.14 13.84 20.76
CA ASP A 332 -5.81 12.95 21.71
C ASP A 332 -4.90 11.78 22.10
N ILE A 333 -4.47 11.73 23.37
CA ILE A 333 -3.68 10.62 23.94
C ILE A 333 -4.41 10.11 25.18
N PHE A 334 -5.08 8.96 25.10
CA PHE A 334 -5.86 8.48 26.25
C PHE A 334 -5.97 6.97 26.45
N ASN A 335 -6.08 6.55 27.71
CA ASN A 335 -6.16 5.14 28.14
C ASN A 335 -4.99 4.27 27.61
N ASN A 336 -3.80 4.84 27.41
CA ASN A 336 -2.59 4.07 27.12
C ASN A 336 -1.92 3.78 28.49
N SER A 337 -2.36 2.71 29.15
CA SER A 337 -2.07 2.49 30.58
C SER A 337 -0.57 2.29 30.89
N SER A 338 0.20 1.73 29.96
CA SER A 338 1.66 1.55 30.07
C SER A 338 2.50 2.75 29.63
N LEU A 339 1.86 3.82 29.12
CA LEU A 339 2.56 4.99 28.57
C LEU A 339 3.27 5.78 29.68
N GLN A 340 4.59 5.74 29.71
CA GLN A 340 5.43 6.36 30.76
C GLN A 340 5.86 7.78 30.42
N ASN A 341 6.10 8.07 29.13
CA ASN A 341 6.52 9.39 28.65
C ASN A 341 5.90 9.71 27.28
N ILE A 342 6.00 10.98 26.88
CA ILE A 342 5.53 11.50 25.59
C ILE A 342 6.62 12.34 24.88
N GLU A 343 7.91 12.06 25.14
CA GLU A 343 9.02 12.93 24.72
C GLU A 343 9.11 13.13 23.21
N GLY A 344 8.75 12.13 22.40
CA GLY A 344 8.66 12.25 20.94
C GLY A 344 7.67 13.30 20.41
N LEU A 345 6.85 13.92 21.25
CA LEU A 345 6.04 15.08 20.87
C LEU A 345 6.84 16.40 20.83
N SER A 346 8.11 16.44 21.24
CA SER A 346 8.87 17.67 21.53
C SER A 346 8.89 18.74 20.43
N ASN A 347 8.66 18.36 19.17
CA ASN A 347 8.68 19.24 18.00
C ASN A 347 7.27 19.59 17.47
N ILE A 348 6.22 19.24 18.21
CA ILE A 348 4.81 19.38 17.82
C ILE A 348 4.14 20.54 18.56
N ASN A 349 3.32 21.30 17.82
CA ASN A 349 2.40 22.30 18.37
C ASN A 349 0.94 21.85 18.22
N VAL A 350 0.04 22.21 19.13
CA VAL A 350 -1.38 21.82 19.10
C VAL A 350 -2.26 23.07 19.08
N PHE A 351 -3.12 23.21 18.06
CA PHE A 351 -3.81 24.48 17.81
C PHE A 351 -5.15 24.63 18.55
N GLN A 352 -6.02 23.61 18.58
CA GLN A 352 -7.38 23.73 19.10
C GLN A 352 -7.56 23.00 20.44
N GLU A 353 -7.29 21.69 20.45
CA GLU A 353 -7.70 20.79 21.54
C GLU A 353 -6.57 19.81 21.89
N LEU A 354 -6.23 19.75 23.18
CA LEU A 354 -5.20 18.89 23.76
C LEU A 354 -5.82 18.01 24.85
N THR A 355 -5.94 16.72 24.57
CA THR A 355 -6.54 15.71 25.47
C THR A 355 -5.47 14.72 25.90
N ILE A 356 -5.09 14.73 27.19
CA ILE A 356 -4.18 13.73 27.77
C ILE A 356 -4.88 13.13 28.99
N THR A 357 -5.50 11.95 28.83
CA THR A 357 -6.38 11.40 29.87
C THR A 357 -6.22 9.90 30.11
N GLU A 358 -6.34 9.45 31.37
CA GLU A 358 -6.32 8.03 31.76
C GLU A 358 -5.01 7.27 31.38
N ASN A 359 -3.91 7.98 31.10
CA ASN A 359 -2.59 7.35 30.90
C ASN A 359 -1.94 7.17 32.28
N GLU A 360 -2.32 6.12 33.00
CA GLU A 360 -2.03 6.00 34.44
C GLU A 360 -0.53 5.98 34.79
N SER A 361 0.33 5.47 33.89
CA SER A 361 1.80 5.41 34.07
C SER A 361 2.55 6.69 33.68
N LEU A 362 1.88 7.71 33.12
CA LEU A 362 2.54 8.89 32.56
C LEU A 362 3.19 9.76 33.65
N GLN A 363 4.50 9.93 33.57
CA GLN A 363 5.31 10.48 34.67
C GLN A 363 5.49 12.00 34.60
N ASN A 364 5.53 12.57 33.40
CA ASN A 364 5.72 14.00 33.14
C ASN A 364 5.12 14.40 31.78
N LEU A 365 5.18 15.70 31.44
CA LEU A 365 4.65 16.25 30.19
C LEU A 365 5.74 16.87 29.29
N ILE A 366 7.02 16.53 29.47
CA ILE A 366 8.18 17.23 28.87
C ILE A 366 8.10 17.34 27.35
N GLY A 367 7.51 16.35 26.67
CA GLY A 367 7.26 16.39 25.22
C GLY A 367 6.33 17.51 24.73
N LEU A 368 5.61 18.20 25.63
CA LEU A 368 4.72 19.31 25.28
C LEU A 368 5.43 20.67 25.21
N GLY A 369 6.73 20.75 25.51
CA GLY A 369 7.47 22.00 25.66
C GLY A 369 7.50 22.93 24.43
N SER A 370 7.07 22.46 23.26
CA SER A 370 6.86 23.28 22.06
C SER A 370 5.54 24.08 22.06
N ILE A 371 4.54 23.70 22.86
CA ILE A 371 3.19 24.27 22.81
C ILE A 371 3.14 25.63 23.54
N THR A 372 2.87 26.70 22.79
CA THR A 372 2.70 28.06 23.36
C THR A 372 1.24 28.49 23.53
N LYS A 373 0.31 27.85 22.80
CA LYS A 373 -1.11 28.21 22.83
C LYS A 373 -2.00 27.08 22.34
N VAL A 374 -3.09 26.83 23.07
CA VAL A 374 -4.20 25.93 22.66
C VAL A 374 -5.51 26.73 22.70
N ASN A 375 -6.29 26.77 21.62
CA ASN A 375 -7.38 27.75 21.50
C ASN A 375 -8.70 27.38 22.20
N ILE A 376 -9.10 26.11 22.22
CA ILE A 376 -10.45 25.67 22.63
C ILE A 376 -10.43 24.90 23.95
N HIS A 377 -9.59 23.86 24.07
CA HIS A 377 -9.61 22.99 25.23
C HIS A 377 -8.25 22.37 25.57
N ILE A 378 -7.94 22.29 26.86
CA ILE A 378 -6.94 21.37 27.41
C ILE A 378 -7.64 20.51 28.48
N GLU A 379 -7.57 19.19 28.41
CA GLU A 379 -7.94 18.27 29.50
C GLU A 379 -6.76 17.38 29.88
N ILE A 380 -6.30 17.48 31.14
CA ILE A 380 -5.26 16.66 31.75
C ILE A 380 -5.89 15.94 32.95
N LYS A 381 -6.17 14.64 32.82
CA LYS A 381 -7.09 13.97 33.75
C LYS A 381 -6.78 12.51 33.97
N ARG A 382 -6.83 12.05 35.22
CA ARG A 382 -6.60 10.65 35.61
C ARG A 382 -5.25 10.08 35.12
N ASN A 383 -4.26 10.92 34.85
CA ASN A 383 -2.88 10.50 34.59
C ASN A 383 -2.19 10.34 35.95
N ASN A 384 -2.46 9.21 36.61
CA ASN A 384 -2.23 9.06 38.05
C ASN A 384 -0.77 9.19 38.49
N SER A 385 0.21 9.00 37.59
CA SER A 385 1.64 9.11 37.90
C SER A 385 2.24 10.52 37.78
N LEU A 386 1.49 11.51 37.26
CA LEU A 386 1.95 12.91 37.22
C LEU A 386 2.09 13.47 38.65
N THR A 387 3.21 14.14 38.94
CA THR A 387 3.45 14.86 40.21
C THR A 387 3.34 16.38 40.10
N ASP A 388 3.54 16.89 38.89
CA ASP A 388 3.51 18.30 38.46
C ASP A 388 3.09 18.36 36.98
N LEU A 389 3.26 19.52 36.33
CA LEU A 389 2.92 19.76 34.92
C LEU A 389 4.15 20.22 34.11
N VAL A 390 5.36 19.82 34.53
CA VAL A 390 6.62 20.13 33.84
C VAL A 390 6.58 19.63 32.39
N GLY A 391 6.92 20.52 31.46
CA GLY A 391 6.68 20.39 30.02
C GLY A 391 5.64 21.38 29.46
N LEU A 392 4.91 22.12 30.30
CA LEU A 392 3.97 23.17 29.86
C LEU A 392 4.51 24.61 30.04
N GLU A 393 5.79 24.79 30.38
CA GLU A 393 6.37 26.08 30.81
C GLU A 393 6.18 27.22 29.79
N ASN A 394 6.10 26.86 28.50
CA ASN A 394 5.98 27.79 27.39
C ASN A 394 4.51 28.12 27.02
N LEU A 395 3.51 27.53 27.69
CA LEU A 395 2.09 27.75 27.43
C LEU A 395 1.64 29.16 27.89
N GLU A 396 1.81 30.15 27.03
CA GLU A 396 1.49 31.56 27.33
C GLU A 396 -0.02 31.81 27.48
N THR A 397 -0.87 31.17 26.67
CA THR A 397 -2.32 31.46 26.64
C THR A 397 -3.19 30.24 26.32
N SER A 398 -4.40 30.21 26.89
CA SER A 398 -5.49 29.32 26.44
C SER A 398 -6.82 30.06 26.45
N PRO A 399 -7.30 30.62 25.32
CA PRO A 399 -8.57 31.34 25.25
C PRO A 399 -9.84 30.54 25.64
N GLY A 400 -9.72 29.23 25.87
CA GLY A 400 -10.82 28.33 26.18
C GLY A 400 -10.81 27.77 27.60
N ILE A 401 -11.07 26.47 27.74
CA ILE A 401 -11.17 25.79 29.04
C ILE A 401 -9.96 24.88 29.26
N PHE A 402 -9.25 25.05 30.38
CA PHE A 402 -8.25 24.10 30.88
C PHE A 402 -8.85 23.35 32.08
N THR A 403 -8.92 22.03 31.97
CA THR A 403 -9.33 21.11 33.03
C THR A 403 -8.15 20.26 33.50
N ILE A 404 -7.95 20.22 34.82
CA ILE A 404 -7.00 19.36 35.51
C ILE A 404 -7.80 18.53 36.53
N ASP A 405 -8.11 17.27 36.20
CA ASP A 405 -9.12 16.47 36.93
C ASP A 405 -8.61 15.09 37.38
N GLY A 406 -8.52 14.85 38.68
CA GLY A 406 -8.30 13.51 39.23
C GLY A 406 -6.91 12.93 38.98
N ASN A 407 -5.88 13.76 38.78
CA ASN A 407 -4.49 13.29 38.69
C ASN A 407 -3.96 13.07 40.11
N LEU A 408 -4.07 11.83 40.61
CA LEU A 408 -4.06 11.57 42.06
C LEU A 408 -2.74 11.91 42.77
N ASN A 409 -1.58 11.79 42.11
CA ASN A 409 -0.27 12.13 42.69
C ASN A 409 0.18 13.58 42.45
N LEU A 410 -0.58 14.37 41.68
CA LEU A 410 -0.29 15.77 41.38
C LEU A 410 -0.28 16.55 42.69
N ASN A 411 0.87 17.11 43.07
CA ASN A 411 1.06 17.80 44.37
C ASN A 411 1.31 19.31 44.23
N ASN A 412 1.71 19.76 43.04
CA ASN A 412 1.92 21.17 42.69
C ASN A 412 1.49 21.44 41.23
N LEU A 413 1.53 22.71 40.80
CA LEU A 413 1.20 23.16 39.43
C LEU A 413 2.42 23.73 38.66
N ASN A 414 3.64 23.33 39.02
CA ASN A 414 4.85 23.74 38.32
C ASN A 414 4.76 23.35 36.83
N GLY A 415 5.20 24.25 35.96
CA GLY A 415 4.96 24.16 34.51
C GLY A 415 3.89 25.14 34.03
N LEU A 416 3.10 25.78 34.92
CA LEU A 416 2.08 26.77 34.54
C LEU A 416 2.50 28.24 34.75
N GLU A 417 3.75 28.52 35.12
CA GLU A 417 4.26 29.88 35.41
C GLU A 417 4.16 30.84 34.21
N GLY A 418 4.29 30.29 32.99
CA GLY A 418 4.22 31.05 31.73
C GLY A 418 2.80 31.48 31.35
N LEU A 419 1.76 30.92 31.96
CA LEU A 419 0.36 31.17 31.59
C LEU A 419 -0.06 32.59 32.02
N THR A 420 -0.46 33.41 31.05
CA THR A 420 -0.79 34.84 31.26
C THR A 420 -2.26 35.19 30.98
N HIS A 421 -2.97 34.36 30.21
CA HIS A 421 -4.38 34.56 29.87
C HIS A 421 -5.11 33.23 29.70
N ILE A 422 -6.22 33.05 30.43
CA ILE A 422 -7.16 31.92 30.25
C ILE A 422 -8.59 32.33 30.56
N TYR A 423 -9.55 31.82 29.80
CA TYR A 423 -10.98 32.06 30.05
C TYR A 423 -11.48 31.30 31.29
N SER A 424 -11.23 29.99 31.39
CA SER A 424 -11.65 29.18 32.54
C SER A 424 -10.64 28.08 32.89
N LEU A 425 -10.20 28.06 34.15
CA LEU A 425 -9.32 27.06 34.75
C LEU A 425 -10.08 26.27 35.83
N ARG A 426 -10.25 24.96 35.60
CA ARG A 426 -10.91 24.02 36.51
C ARG A 426 -9.88 23.01 37.02
N ILE A 427 -9.66 22.97 38.33
CA ILE A 427 -8.69 22.09 38.99
C ILE A 427 -9.41 21.30 40.08
N VAL A 428 -9.65 20.01 39.84
CA VAL A 428 -10.59 19.23 40.67
C VAL A 428 -10.11 17.79 40.92
N ASN A 429 -10.53 17.19 42.04
CA ASN A 429 -10.21 15.79 42.40
C ASN A 429 -8.71 15.43 42.52
N ASN A 430 -7.77 16.40 42.47
CA ASN A 430 -6.34 16.11 42.56
C ASN A 430 -5.98 15.95 44.05
N THR A 431 -6.15 14.75 44.58
CA THR A 431 -6.21 14.47 46.03
C THR A 431 -4.93 14.76 46.81
N ASN A 432 -3.79 14.94 46.13
CA ASN A 432 -2.52 15.32 46.75
C ASN A 432 -2.14 16.80 46.49
N LEU A 433 -2.92 17.55 45.73
CA LEU A 433 -2.55 18.89 45.23
C LEU A 433 -2.62 19.95 46.34
N THR A 434 -1.45 20.35 46.83
CA THR A 434 -1.27 21.32 47.92
C THR A 434 -0.74 22.67 47.45
N ASP A 435 -0.05 22.75 46.31
CA ASP A 435 0.61 23.98 45.85
C ASP A 435 0.03 24.51 44.52
N PHE A 436 -0.45 25.75 44.55
CA PHE A 436 -1.03 26.48 43.42
C PHE A 436 -0.21 27.73 43.06
N CYS A 437 0.98 27.94 43.64
CA CYS A 437 1.72 29.20 43.54
C CYS A 437 2.15 29.59 42.12
N SER A 438 2.35 28.62 41.22
CA SER A 438 2.59 28.84 39.78
C SER A 438 1.49 29.69 39.11
N LEU A 439 0.25 29.66 39.63
CA LEU A 439 -0.86 30.46 39.11
C LEU A 439 -0.89 31.92 39.58
N GLN A 440 0.03 32.35 40.47
CA GLN A 440 -0.01 33.71 41.02
C GLN A 440 0.21 34.78 39.93
N ASN A 441 1.06 34.51 38.94
CA ASN A 441 1.26 35.38 37.78
C ASN A 441 -0.07 35.56 37.03
N LEU A 442 -0.63 34.46 36.51
CA LEU A 442 -1.91 34.40 35.80
C LEU A 442 -3.05 35.13 36.51
N LEU A 443 -3.28 34.82 37.79
CA LEU A 443 -4.45 35.32 38.52
C LEU A 443 -4.29 36.77 38.98
N THR A 444 -3.07 37.31 38.99
CA THR A 444 -2.82 38.75 39.20
C THR A 444 -2.84 39.56 37.90
N THR A 445 -2.45 38.99 36.76
CA THR A 445 -2.51 39.66 35.44
C THR A 445 -3.89 39.59 34.81
N ASP A 446 -4.57 38.44 34.86
CA ASP A 446 -5.91 38.24 34.30
C ASP A 446 -6.97 38.17 35.40
N THR A 447 -7.55 39.33 35.71
CA THR A 447 -8.68 39.43 36.63
C THR A 447 -9.93 38.71 36.14
N ASN A 448 -10.08 38.49 34.82
CA ASN A 448 -11.27 37.90 34.21
C ASN A 448 -11.25 36.37 34.16
N THR A 449 -10.08 35.72 34.30
CA THR A 449 -9.96 34.26 34.41
C THR A 449 -10.96 33.70 35.45
N GLY A 450 -11.87 32.86 34.98
CA GLY A 450 -12.68 32.00 35.84
C GLY A 450 -11.79 30.94 36.47
N PHE A 451 -11.82 30.81 37.79
CA PHE A 451 -10.98 29.89 38.54
C PHE A 451 -11.84 29.06 39.50
N TYR A 452 -11.70 27.74 39.40
CA TYR A 452 -12.50 26.77 40.16
C TYR A 452 -11.60 25.67 40.72
N ALA A 453 -11.39 25.68 42.03
CA ALA A 453 -10.70 24.62 42.77
C ALA A 453 -11.66 23.93 43.76
N PHE A 454 -11.86 22.61 43.62
CA PHE A 454 -12.62 21.80 44.59
C PHE A 454 -12.15 20.34 44.63
N GLU A 455 -12.32 19.67 45.77
CA GLU A 455 -11.97 18.25 45.98
C GLU A 455 -10.46 17.92 45.74
N ASN A 456 -9.59 18.92 45.78
CA ASN A 456 -8.13 18.77 45.88
C ASN A 456 -7.68 18.74 47.36
N ALA A 457 -6.39 18.51 47.65
CA ALA A 457 -5.87 18.58 49.04
C ALA A 457 -5.96 20.00 49.64
N TYR A 458 -5.56 21.01 48.86
CA TYR A 458 -5.79 22.43 49.15
C TYR A 458 -6.75 23.02 48.11
N ASN A 459 -7.70 23.85 48.55
CA ASN A 459 -8.70 24.47 47.66
C ASN A 459 -8.75 25.98 47.94
N PRO A 460 -7.74 26.74 47.50
CA PRO A 460 -7.70 28.19 47.67
C PRO A 460 -8.80 28.88 46.84
N THR A 461 -9.20 30.08 47.25
CA THR A 461 -9.92 30.99 46.36
C THR A 461 -8.94 31.71 45.41
N LYS A 462 -9.46 32.35 44.35
CA LYS A 462 -8.65 33.22 43.49
C LYS A 462 -7.93 34.33 44.29
N GLN A 463 -8.54 34.84 45.36
CA GLN A 463 -7.94 35.87 46.20
C GLN A 463 -6.81 35.33 47.08
N ASP A 464 -6.93 34.11 47.61
CA ASP A 464 -5.88 33.50 48.43
C ASP A 464 -4.57 33.36 47.64
N ILE A 465 -4.64 32.90 46.37
CA ILE A 465 -3.46 32.81 45.49
C ILE A 465 -2.88 34.20 45.19
N ILE A 466 -3.74 35.20 44.89
CA ILE A 466 -3.31 36.59 44.65
C ILE A 466 -2.56 37.15 45.87
N ASP A 467 -3.08 36.93 47.08
CA ASP A 467 -2.50 37.41 48.34
C ASP A 467 -1.26 36.61 48.79
N GLY A 468 -0.88 35.55 48.06
CA GLY A 468 0.28 34.70 48.34
C GLY A 468 0.01 33.53 49.29
N ASN A 469 -1.25 33.30 49.68
CA ASN A 469 -1.72 32.11 50.38
C ASN A 469 -2.00 31.00 49.33
N CYS A 470 -0.95 30.58 48.61
CA CYS A 470 -1.08 29.70 47.45
C CYS A 470 -0.69 28.23 47.72
N SER A 471 -0.23 27.89 48.93
CA SER A 471 0.12 26.53 49.34
C SER A 471 -0.20 26.25 50.82
N LEU A 472 -0.20 24.96 51.20
CA LEU A 472 -0.61 24.42 52.51
C LEU A 472 0.55 23.81 53.31
#